data_AF-A0A7J9B0H6-F1
#
_entry.id   AF-A0A7J9B0H6-F1
#
_cell.length_a   1.000
_cell.length_b   1.000
_cell.length_c   1.000
_cell.angle_alpha   90.00
_cell.angle_beta   90.00
_cell.angle_gamma   90.00
#
_symmetry.space_group_name_H-M   'P 1'
#
loop_
_entity.id
_entity.type
_entity.pdbx_description
1 polymer ?
#
loop_
_entity_poly.entity_id
_entity_poly.type
_entity_poly.pdbx_seq_one_letter_code
_entity_poly.pdbx_strand_id
1 'polypeptide(L)' 'MAPEVLKRNYGPEVGVWSAGVIVYILLCGVPPFWAETEQGVAQAIIRFAIDFKDPWPKVSDNAKDLVKKMLNPDPK' A
#
# COMPACT_ATOMS: atom_id res chain seq x y z
N MET A 1 -5.22 2.09 -6.02
CA MET A 1 -6.57 1.50 -5.86
C MET A 1 -6.48 0.41 -4.80
N ALA A 2 -7.45 0.28 -3.90
CA ALA A 2 -7.41 -0.76 -2.86
C ALA A 2 -7.90 -2.12 -3.39
N PRO A 3 -7.40 -3.28 -2.89
CA PRO A 3 -7.79 -4.61 -3.36
C PRO A 3 -9.30 -4.88 -3.27
N GLU A 4 -9.98 -4.36 -2.26
CA GLU A 4 -11.41 -4.51 -2.02
C GLU A 4 -12.27 -3.71 -2.99
N VAL A 5 -11.74 -2.60 -3.54
CA VAL A 5 -12.36 -1.84 -4.63
C VAL A 5 -12.43 -2.69 -5.90
N LEU A 6 -11.37 -3.48 -6.18
CA LEU A 6 -11.37 -4.46 -7.28
C LEU A 6 -12.39 -5.58 -7.06
N LYS A 7 -12.72 -5.90 -5.79
CA LYS A 7 -13.71 -6.90 -5.39
C LYS A 7 -15.12 -6.34 -5.18
N ARG A 8 -15.34 -5.04 -5.42
CA ARG A 8 -16.62 -4.31 -5.21
C ARG A 8 -17.18 -4.34 -3.78
N ASN A 9 -16.35 -4.62 -2.77
CA ASN A 9 -16.73 -4.51 -1.36
C ASN A 9 -16.18 -3.19 -0.81
N TYR A 10 -17.06 -2.22 -0.60
CA TYR A 10 -16.71 -0.90 -0.09
C TYR A 10 -17.01 -0.83 1.42
N GLY A 11 -15.99 -0.48 2.21
CA GLY A 11 -16.09 -0.20 3.64
C GLY A 11 -15.07 0.85 4.07
N PRO A 12 -15.06 1.29 5.35
CA PRO A 12 -14.10 2.27 5.88
C PRO A 12 -12.63 1.92 5.65
N GLU A 13 -12.33 0.63 5.48
CA GLU A 13 -11.01 0.05 5.23
C GLU A 13 -10.37 0.62 3.95
N VAL A 14 -11.19 0.98 2.96
CA VAL A 14 -10.75 1.65 1.72
C VAL A 14 -10.05 2.98 2.01
N GLY A 15 -10.56 3.71 3.01
CA GLY A 15 -9.97 4.96 3.48
C GLY A 15 -8.61 4.73 4.15
N VAL A 16 -8.51 3.68 4.98
CA VAL A 16 -7.26 3.29 5.66
C VAL A 16 -6.20 2.87 4.65
N TRP A 17 -6.57 2.06 3.65
CA TRP A 17 -5.67 1.67 2.57
C TRP A 17 -5.14 2.89 1.81
N SER A 18 -6.05 3.78 1.40
CA SER A 18 -5.70 4.99 0.66
C SER A 18 -4.76 5.89 1.47
N ALA A 19 -5.04 6.05 2.77
CA ALA A 19 -4.14 6.77 3.67
C ALA A 19 -2.77 6.08 3.81
N GLY A 20 -2.73 4.75 3.85
CA GLY A 20 -1.48 3.98 3.90
C GLY A 20 -0.60 4.20 2.67
N VAL A 21 -1.21 4.31 1.48
CA VAL A 21 -0.51 4.65 0.23
C VAL A 21 0.10 6.05 0.32
N ILE A 22 -0.64 7.03 0.85
CA ILE A 22 -0.14 8.40 1.02
C ILE A 22 1.01 8.44 2.04
N VAL A 23 0.86 7.76 3.19
CA VAL A 23 1.93 7.70 4.21
C VAL A 23 3.19 7.04 3.63
N TYR A 24 3.05 5.96 2.85
CA TYR A 24 4.17 5.33 2.17
C TYR A 24 4.93 6.33 1.27
N ILE A 25 4.20 7.08 0.44
CA ILE A 25 4.77 8.10 -0.45
C ILE A 25 5.46 9.21 0.35
N LEU A 26 4.87 9.68 1.45
CA LEU A 26 5.47 10.72 2.28
C LEU A 26 6.79 10.28 2.94
N LEU A 27 6.94 8.99 3.24
CA LEU A 27 8.14 8.47 3.91
C LEU A 27 9.30 8.16 2.95
N CYS A 28 9.02 7.75 1.71
CA CYS A 28 10.06 7.32 0.76
C CYS A 28 10.06 8.02 -0.59
N GLY A 29 9.04 8.83 -0.91
CA GLY A 29 8.95 9.63 -2.12
C GLY A 29 8.45 8.87 -3.37
N VAL A 30 8.17 7.57 -3.27
CA VAL A 30 7.72 6.74 -4.41
C VAL A 30 6.43 5.98 -4.07
N PRO A 31 5.57 5.65 -5.06
CA PRO A 31 4.37 4.87 -4.80
C PRO A 31 4.70 3.41 -4.43
N PRO A 32 3.91 2.78 -3.54
CA PRO A 32 4.14 1.39 -3.12
C PRO A 32 3.85 0.36 -4.22
N PHE A 33 3.03 0.72 -5.21
CA PHE A 33 2.66 -0.13 -6.33
C PHE A 33 2.86 0.64 -7.63
N TRP A 34 3.67 0.11 -8.54
CA TRP A 34 3.96 0.71 -9.84
C TRP A 34 4.09 -0.38 -10.91
N ALA A 35 3.55 -0.09 -12.09
CA ALA A 35 3.75 -0.84 -13.32
C ALA A 35 3.45 0.07 -14.51
N GLU A 36 3.89 -0.31 -15.71
CA GLU A 36 3.66 0.46 -16.94
C GLU A 36 2.18 0.47 -17.37
N THR A 37 1.38 -0.48 -16.91
CA THR A 37 -0.04 -0.62 -17.25
C THR A 37 -0.92 -0.68 -16.01
N GLU A 38 -2.18 -0.23 -16.13
CA GLU A 38 -3.15 -0.31 -15.04
C GLU A 38 -3.38 -1.74 -14.55
N GLN A 39 -3.37 -2.71 -15.48
CA GLN A 39 -3.45 -4.13 -15.16
C GLN A 39 -2.25 -4.61 -14.36
N GLY A 40 -1.04 -4.12 -14.68
CA GLY A 40 0.17 -4.38 -13.91
C GLY A 40 0.09 -3.80 -12.50
N VAL A 41 -0.43 -2.58 -12.36
CA VAL A 41 -0.63 -1.94 -11.05
C VAL A 41 -1.65 -2.74 -10.23
N ALA A 42 -2.79 -3.13 -10.82
CA ALA A 42 -3.79 -3.97 -10.15
C ALA A 42 -3.19 -5.31 -9.71
N GLN A 43 -2.36 -5.95 -10.56
CA GLN A 43 -1.70 -7.20 -10.22
C GLN A 43 -0.68 -7.04 -9.08
N ALA A 44 0.05 -5.91 -9.03
CA ALA A 44 0.97 -5.58 -7.95
C ALA A 44 0.24 -5.36 -6.61
N ILE A 45 -0.92 -4.69 -6.67
CA ILE A 45 -1.82 -4.51 -5.52
C ILE A 45 -2.32 -5.87 -5.01
N ILE A 46 -2.82 -6.73 -5.90
CA ILE A 46 -3.34 -8.07 -5.55
C ILE A 46 -2.24 -8.96 -4.95
N ARG A 47 -1.01 -8.88 -5.46
CA ARG A 47 0.14 -9.65 -4.94
C ARG A 47 0.73 -9.06 -3.67
N PHE A 48 0.30 -7.87 -3.26
CA PHE A 48 0.86 -7.13 -2.14
C PHE A 48 2.39 -6.99 -2.23
N ALA A 49 2.89 -6.69 -3.43
CA ALA A 49 4.32 -6.61 -3.71
C ALA A 49 4.88 -5.22 -3.37
N ILE A 50 5.07 -4.95 -2.07
CA ILE A 50 5.65 -3.68 -1.58
C ILE A 50 7.16 -3.82 -1.32
N ASP A 51 7.93 -2.82 -1.74
CA ASP A 51 9.39 -2.81 -1.58
C ASP A 51 9.86 -1.85 -0.46
N PHE A 52 10.28 -2.40 0.68
CA PHE A 52 10.83 -1.63 1.82
C PHE A 52 12.36 -1.49 1.78
N LYS A 53 12.94 -1.23 0.59
CA LYS A 53 14.38 -0.91 0.38
C LYS A 53 14.70 0.56 0.69
N ASP A 54 15.88 1.07 0.35
CA ASP A 54 16.23 2.48 0.57
C ASP A 54 15.12 3.43 0.07
N PRO A 55 14.71 4.44 0.86
CA PRO A 55 15.29 4.93 2.13
C PRO A 55 14.75 4.27 3.41
N TRP A 56 13.92 3.23 3.31
CA TRP A 56 13.22 2.62 4.44
C TRP A 56 14.11 2.14 5.60
N PRO A 57 15.38 1.70 5.43
CA PRO A 57 16.25 1.41 6.57
C PRO A 57 16.43 2.60 7.54
N LYS A 58 16.25 3.85 7.07
CA LYS A 58 16.34 5.08 7.87
C LYS A 58 15.01 5.47 8.54
N VAL A 59 13.90 4.88 8.11
CA VAL A 59 12.57 5.12 8.66
C VAL A 59 12.40 4.29 9.94
N SER A 60 11.70 4.84 10.94
CA SER A 60 11.46 4.15 12.20
C SER A 60 10.65 2.86 12.02
N ASP A 61 10.90 1.87 12.88
CA ASP A 61 10.19 0.59 12.80
C ASP A 61 8.69 0.74 13.07
N ASN A 62 8.30 1.68 13.94
CA ASN A 62 6.90 2.01 14.19
C ASN A 62 6.20 2.53 12.93
N ALA A 63 6.87 3.36 12.12
CA ALA A 63 6.29 3.86 10.88
C ALA A 63 6.19 2.77 9.81
N LYS A 64 7.17 1.87 9.71
CA LYS A 64 7.10 0.69 8.84
C LYS A 64 5.93 -0.22 9.23
N ASP A 65 5.77 -0.49 10.53
CA ASP A 65 4.70 -1.33 11.06
C ASP A 65 3.32 -0.73 10.79
N LEU A 66 3.16 0.59 11.02
CA LEU A 66 1.93 1.31 10.67
C LEU A 66 1.57 1.14 9.19
N VAL A 67 2.51 1.38 8.29
CA VAL A 67 2.28 1.27 6.84
C VAL A 67 1.92 -0.15 6.42
N LYS A 68 2.60 -1.17 6.98
CA LYS A 68 2.28 -2.58 6.73
C LYS A 68 0.86 -2.94 7.15
N LYS A 69 0.40 -2.42 8.30
CA LYS A 69 -0.96 -2.65 8.80
C LYS A 69 -2.02 -1.92 7.96
N MET A 70 -1.75 -0.68 7.58
CA MET A 70 -2.68 0.11 6.74
C MET A 70 -2.84 -0.46 5.34
N LEU A 71 -1.80 -1.08 4.79
CA LEU A 71 -1.82 -1.71 3.47
C LEU A 71 -2.08 -3.21 3.56
N ASN A 72 -2.57 -3.75 4.67
CA ASN A 72 -2.89 -5.17 4.77
C ASN A 72 -4.09 -5.52 3.86
N PRO A 73 -3.95 -6.45 2.88
CA PRO A 73 -5.03 -6.83 1.97
C PRO A 73 -6.15 -7.67 2.60
N ASP A 74 -5.96 -8.19 3.83
CA ASP A 74 -6.99 -8.84 4.64
C ASP A 74 -7.13 -8.10 5.98
N PRO A 75 -7.87 -6.97 6.03
CA PRO A 75 -8.16 -6.26 7.26
C PRO A 75 -9.20 -7.05 8.07
N LYS A 76 -8.74 -8.02 8.86
CA LYS A 76 -9.52 -8.75 9.85
C LYS A 76 -8.86 -8.66 11.21
#